data_AF-A0A2V8SNB9-F1
#
_entry.id   AF-A0A2V8SNB9-F1
#
_cell.length_a   1.000
_cell.length_b   1.000
_cell.length_c   1.000
_cell.angle_alpha   90.00
_cell.angle_beta   90.00
_cell.angle_gamma   90.00
#
_symmetry.space_group_name_H-M   'P 1'
#
loop_
_entity.id
_entity.type
_entity.pdbx_description
1 polymer ?
#
loop_
_entity_poly.entity_id
_entity_poly.type
_entity_poly.pdbx_seq_one_letter_code
_entity_poly.pdbx_strand_id
1 'polypeptide(L)' 'HAKCYGLNTVGMKRRDYPQETIEALHHAFRLLLSSKLNTTQALAAIREEIEGSTEVEELVRFIETSRRGVVK' A
#
# COMPACT_ATOMS: atom_id res chain seq x y z
N HIS A 1 -18.20 -5.15 -10.34
CA HIS A 1 -16.84 -5.38 -9.82
C HIS A 1 -16.41 -4.18 -9.00
N ALA A 2 -15.86 -4.40 -7.81
CA ALA A 2 -15.22 -3.34 -7.03
C ALA A 2 -13.87 -2.97 -7.66
N LYS A 3 -13.43 -1.71 -7.52
CA LYS A 3 -12.14 -1.18 -7.97
C LYS A 3 -11.46 -0.46 -6.81
N CYS A 4 -10.12 -0.46 -6.75
CA CYS A 4 -9.39 0.34 -5.79
C CYS A 4 -9.21 1.76 -6.34
N TYR A 5 -9.43 2.77 -5.49
CA TYR A 5 -9.26 4.19 -5.84
C TYR A 5 -8.14 4.87 -5.03
N GLY A 6 -7.27 4.06 -4.42
CA GLY A 6 -6.16 4.53 -3.59
C GLY A 6 -6.44 4.56 -2.10
N LEU A 7 -5.64 5.33 -1.38
CA LEU A 7 -5.60 5.36 0.09
C LEU A 7 -6.71 6.26 0.68
N ASN A 8 -7.30 5.83 1.79
CA ASN A 8 -8.26 6.63 2.55
C ASN A 8 -7.56 7.71 3.42
N THR A 9 -7.02 8.74 2.75
CA THR A 9 -6.29 9.83 3.40
C THR A 9 -7.14 10.62 4.39
N VAL A 10 -8.44 10.81 4.12
CA VAL A 10 -9.37 11.50 5.03
C VAL A 10 -9.51 10.73 6.35
N GLY A 11 -9.71 9.40 6.27
CA GLY A 11 -9.82 8.55 7.45
C GLY A 11 -8.53 8.50 8.28
N MET A 12 -7.38 8.50 7.62
CA MET A 12 -6.08 8.54 8.29
C MET A 12 -5.84 9.87 9.01
N LYS A 13 -6.13 11.01 8.36
CA LYS A 13 -6.01 12.33 8.99
C LYS A 13 -6.91 12.47 10.21
N ARG A 14 -8.12 11.90 10.17
CA ARG A 14 -9.05 11.89 11.32
C ARG A 14 -8.58 11.04 12.51
N ARG A 15 -7.60 10.16 12.30
CA ARG A 15 -7.00 9.30 13.32
C ARG A 15 -5.59 9.76 13.69
N ASP A 16 -5.21 10.98 13.29
CA ASP A 16 -3.93 11.60 13.60
C ASP A 16 -2.71 10.77 13.19
N TYR A 17 -2.81 10.05 12.06
CA TYR A 17 -1.64 9.40 11.49
C TYR A 17 -0.57 10.44 11.12
N PRO A 18 0.72 10.16 11.40
CA PRO A 18 1.81 11.01 10.97
C PRO A 18 1.78 11.24 9.45
N GLN A 19 2.15 12.43 9.02
CA GLN A 19 2.18 12.77 7.60
C GLN A 19 3.12 11.84 6.82
N GLU A 20 4.29 11.51 7.39
CA GLU A 20 5.25 10.56 6.83
C GLU A 20 4.63 9.19 6.56
N THR A 21 3.82 8.66 7.49
CA THR A 21 3.10 7.40 7.32
C THR A 21 2.08 7.47 6.19
N ILE A 22 1.34 8.58 6.09
CA ILE A 22 0.36 8.79 5.01
C ILE A 22 1.08 8.83 3.65
N GLU A 23 2.21 9.51 3.58
CA GLU A 23 3.01 9.62 2.35
C GLU A 23 3.63 8.27 1.94
N ALA A 24 4.17 7.52 2.90
CA ALA A 24 4.69 6.17 2.68
C ALA A 24 3.60 5.23 2.14
N LEU A 25 2.44 5.18 2.79
CA LEU A 25 1.31 4.37 2.31
C LEU A 25 0.82 4.83 0.95
N HIS A 26 0.74 6.14 0.70
CA HIS A 26 0.32 6.67 -0.59
C HIS A 26 1.29 6.25 -1.71
N HIS A 27 2.60 6.24 -1.42
CA HIS A 27 3.62 5.71 -2.33
C HIS A 27 3.45 4.22 -2.60
N ALA A 28 3.23 3.42 -1.54
CA ALA A 28 2.97 1.99 -1.68
C ALA A 28 1.74 1.69 -2.56
N PHE A 29 0.64 2.43 -2.38
CA PHE A 29 -0.55 2.29 -3.22
C PHE A 29 -0.28 2.65 -4.69
N ARG A 30 0.56 3.65 -4.97
CA ARG A 30 0.95 3.98 -6.36
C ARG A 30 1.72 2.83 -7.02
N LEU A 31 2.65 2.21 -6.30
CA LEU A 31 3.39 1.04 -6.79
C LEU A 31 2.46 -0.16 -7.04
N LEU A 32 1.54 -0.44 -6.11
CA LEU A 32 0.59 -1.56 -6.21
C LEU A 32 -0.40 -1.45 -7.37
N LEU A 33 -0.86 -0.22 -7.65
CA LEU A 33 -1.83 0.09 -8.70
C LEU A 33 -1.18 0.46 -10.03
N SER A 34 0.16 0.48 -10.10
CA SER A 34 0.91 0.73 -11.34
C SER A 34 0.64 -0.36 -12.37
N SER A 35 0.23 0.03 -13.57
CA SER A 35 -0.07 -0.91 -14.67
C SER A 35 1.17 -1.65 -15.20
N LYS A 36 2.38 -1.21 -14.84
CA LYS A 36 3.65 -1.82 -15.27
C LYS A 36 4.16 -2.92 -14.34
N LEU A 37 3.62 -3.03 -13.12
CA LEU A 37 4.09 -3.99 -12.11
C LEU A 37 2.99 -4.99 -11.77
N ASN A 38 3.35 -6.28 -11.75
CA ASN A 38 2.50 -7.28 -11.10
C ASN A 38 2.60 -7.15 -9.57
N THR A 39 1.74 -7.86 -8.84
CA THR A 39 1.72 -7.78 -7.36
C THR A 39 3.06 -8.12 -6.73
N THR A 40 3.73 -9.20 -7.16
CA THR A 40 5.03 -9.59 -6.60
C THR A 40 6.10 -8.54 -6.84
N GLN A 41 6.15 -7.97 -8.05
CA GLN A 41 7.09 -6.89 -8.39
C GLN A 41 6.80 -5.62 -7.60
N ALA A 42 5.54 -5.23 -7.45
CA ALA A 42 5.15 -4.09 -6.66
C ALA A 42 5.52 -4.26 -5.18
N LEU A 43 5.32 -5.46 -4.61
CA LEU A 43 5.71 -5.75 -3.23
C LEU A 43 7.23 -5.71 -3.03
N ALA A 44 8.02 -6.16 -4.02
CA ALA A 44 9.47 -6.04 -3.98
C ALA A 44 9.91 -4.57 -4.01
N ALA A 45 9.36 -3.77 -4.93
CA ALA A 45 9.65 -2.34 -5.02
C ALA A 45 9.24 -1.57 -3.75
N ILE A 46 8.09 -1.91 -3.14
CA ILE A 46 7.66 -1.30 -1.88
C ILE A 46 8.68 -1.52 -0.77
N ARG A 47 9.23 -2.75 -0.67
CA ARG A 47 10.23 -3.07 0.37
C ARG A 47 11.58 -2.39 0.14
N GLU A 48 11.94 -2.15 -1.10
CA GLU A 48 13.20 -1.48 -1.46
C GLU A 48 13.10 0.04 -1.32
N GLU A 49 11.96 0.62 -1.70
CA GLU A 49 11.78 2.08 -1.72
C GLU A 49 11.27 2.65 -0.39
N ILE A 50 10.64 1.84 0.46
CA ILE A 50 9.99 2.28 1.70
C ILE A 50 10.47 1.43 2.87
N GLU A 51 11.35 2.00 3.68
CA GLU A 51 11.84 1.40 4.91
C GLU A 51 11.30 2.14 6.15
N GLY A 52 11.07 1.40 7.24
CA GLY A 52 10.77 2.00 8.55
C GLY A 52 9.30 2.36 8.83
N SER A 53 8.36 2.08 7.92
CA SER A 53 6.92 2.25 8.22
C SER A 53 6.26 0.90 8.54
N THR A 54 5.84 0.75 9.80
CA THR A 54 5.11 -0.45 10.27
C THR A 54 3.80 -0.65 9.50
N GLU A 55 3.12 0.42 9.14
CA GLU A 55 1.85 0.37 8.39
C GLU A 55 2.04 -0.15 6.96
N VAL A 56 3.17 0.19 6.31
CA VAL A 56 3.51 -0.34 4.99
C VAL A 56 3.88 -1.82 5.08
N GLU A 57 4.59 -2.24 6.13
CA GLU A 57 4.86 -3.66 6.38
C GLU A 57 3.58 -4.47 6.60
N GLU A 58 2.62 -3.92 7.35
CA GLU A 58 1.29 -4.53 7.53
C GLU A 58 0.54 -4.67 6.19
N LEU A 59 0.58 -3.64 5.34
CA LEU A 59 0.00 -3.68 4.00
C LEU A 59 0.63 -4.79 3.15
N VAL A 60 1.96 -4.88 3.12
CA VAL A 60 2.70 -5.91 2.38
C VAL A 60 2.30 -7.30 2.88
N ARG A 61 2.32 -7.51 4.20
CA ARG A 61 1.95 -8.79 4.82
C ARG A 61 0.51 -9.18 4.50
N PHE A 62 -0.42 -8.24 4.51
CA PHE A 62 -1.82 -8.49 4.14
C PHE A 62 -1.94 -9.00 2.69
N ILE A 63 -1.24 -8.36 1.76
CA ILE A 63 -1.30 -8.74 0.34
C ILE A 63 -0.68 -10.12 0.12
N GLU A 64 0.47 -10.40 0.74
CA GLU A 64 1.17 -11.69 0.62
C GLU A 64 0.37 -12.86 1.19
N THR A 65 -0.32 -12.64 2.30
CA THR A 65 -1.11 -13.69 2.95
C THR A 65 -2.49 -13.89 2.31
N SER A 66 -2.88 -13.03 1.36
CA SER A 66 -4.19 -13.13 0.71
C SER A 66 -4.27 -14.32 -0.25
N ARG A 67 -5.03 -15.34 0.13
CA ARG A 67 -5.30 -16.53 -0.70
C ARG A 67 -6.11 -16.26 -1.96
N ARG A 68 -6.92 -15.19 -1.97
CA ARG A 68 -7.81 -14.83 -3.09
C ARG A 68 -7.26 -13.67 -3.94
N GLY A 69 -6.05 -13.19 -3.63
CA GLY A 69 -5.52 -11.96 -4.18
C GLY A 69 -6.20 -10.71 -3.61
N VAL A 70 -5.89 -9.55 -4.19
CA VAL A 70 -6.42 -8.25 -3.76
C VAL A 70 -7.03 -7.53 -4.95
N VAL A 71 -8.05 -6.71 -4.68
CA VAL A 71 -8.67 -5.86 -5.70
C VAL A 71 -7.77 -4.66 -5.94
N LYS A 72 -7.44 -4.44 -7.22
CA LYS A 72 -6.71 -3.27 -7.73
C LYS A 72 -7.65 -2.44 -8.58
#